data_AF-A0A016XMC8-F1
#
_entry.id   AF-A0A016XMC8-F1
#
_cell.length_a   1.000
_cell.length_b   1.000
_cell.length_c   1.000
_cell.angle_alpha   90.00
_cell.angle_beta   90.00
_cell.angle_gamma   90.00
#
_symmetry.space_group_name_H-M   'P 1'
#
loop_
_entity.id
_entity.type
_entity.pdbx_description
1 polymer ?
#
loop_
_entity_poly.entity_id
_entity_poly.type
_entity_poly.pdbx_seq_one_letter_code
_entity_poly.pdbx_strand_id
1 'polypeptide(L)'
;METWQTILLALGGNAALLAVLGILAKSLLEKLITRDTKRFESELKAKSDATIEHLKNELQLRTIEHQVRFSRLHEKRASVIAELNGHLAEVLWEAESFLSPMQWVGEPPQEEKHRNAMNKLAEFFRFFDKHRIYLPIELCESLQELAMQVRRHVINFGVYVKFDDVTLNDHTRAQKEKAWNEGWDAIKIQVPQARTALENEFRVLLGQAANPSLQRTASGGR
;
A
#
# COMPACT_ATOMS: atom_id res chain seq x y z
N MET A 1 79.57 68.90 29.85
CA MET A 1 78.93 67.58 29.98
C MET A 1 77.92 67.46 28.85
N GLU A 2 78.14 66.42 28.05
CA GLU A 2 77.81 66.26 26.63
C GLU A 2 76.31 66.31 26.29
N THR A 3 75.95 67.10 25.27
CA THR A 3 74.66 67.14 24.56
C THR A 3 74.16 65.76 24.10
N TRP A 4 75.06 64.79 24.03
CA TRP A 4 74.80 63.39 23.72
C TRP A 4 74.01 62.63 24.78
N GLN A 5 74.14 63.00 26.07
CA GLN A 5 73.31 62.42 27.13
C GLN A 5 71.85 62.90 27.05
N THR A 6 71.60 64.15 26.68
CA THR A 6 70.26 64.71 26.48
C THR A 6 69.55 64.12 25.25
N ILE A 7 70.30 63.83 24.17
CA ILE A 7 69.74 63.18 22.98
C ILE A 7 69.43 61.70 23.27
N LEU A 8 70.29 60.99 24.01
CA LEU A 8 70.02 59.63 24.50
C LEU A 8 68.83 59.54 25.47
N LEU A 9 68.66 60.53 26.35
CA LEU A 9 67.50 60.60 27.25
C LEU A 9 66.20 60.98 26.52
N ALA A 10 66.25 61.89 25.55
CA ALA A 10 65.10 62.29 24.75
C ALA A 10 64.66 61.19 23.77
N LEU A 11 65.61 60.48 23.14
CA LEU A 11 65.32 59.31 22.30
C LEU A 11 64.95 58.08 23.13
N GLY A 12 65.61 57.85 24.27
CA GLY A 12 65.33 56.73 25.17
C GLY A 12 63.97 56.84 25.87
N GLY A 13 63.57 58.04 26.27
CA GLY A 13 62.25 58.32 26.83
C GLY A 13 61.12 58.13 25.82
N ASN A 14 61.29 58.63 24.59
CA ASN A 14 60.32 58.41 23.50
C ASN A 14 60.28 56.94 23.06
N ALA A 15 61.41 56.23 23.02
CA ALA A 15 61.46 54.81 22.69
C ALA A 15 60.76 53.93 23.75
N ALA A 16 60.92 54.25 25.03
CA ALA A 16 60.20 53.56 26.11
C ALA A 16 58.69 53.78 26.04
N LEU A 17 58.26 55.01 25.74
CA LEU A 17 56.84 55.35 25.57
C LEU A 17 56.22 54.66 24.35
N LEU A 18 56.95 54.61 23.23
CA LEU A 18 56.56 53.85 22.04
C LEU A 18 56.49 52.34 22.29
N ALA A 19 57.41 51.79 23.10
CA ALA A 19 57.36 50.38 23.49
C ALA A 19 56.12 50.06 24.34
N VAL A 20 55.80 50.91 25.31
CA VAL A 20 54.59 50.77 26.14
C VAL A 20 53.31 50.91 25.29
N LEU A 21 53.26 51.90 24.40
CA LEU A 21 52.13 52.08 23.47
C LEU A 21 51.98 50.90 22.50
N GLY A 22 53.10 50.36 21.99
CA GLY A 22 53.10 49.16 21.15
C GLY A 22 52.55 47.93 21.87
N ILE A 23 52.93 47.73 23.14
CA ILE A 23 52.42 46.63 23.97
C ILE A 23 50.93 46.81 24.26
N LEU A 24 50.48 48.02 24.59
CA LEU A 24 49.06 48.32 24.82
C LEU A 24 48.22 48.15 23.55
N ALA A 25 48.68 48.66 22.41
CA ALA A 25 48.01 48.50 21.13
C ALA A 25 47.92 47.02 20.72
N LYS A 26 49.01 46.25 20.89
CA LYS A 26 49.02 44.80 20.66
C LYS A 26 48.02 44.08 21.57
N SER A 27 47.99 44.42 22.86
CA SER A 27 47.06 43.82 23.83
C SER A 27 45.61 44.11 23.49
N LEU A 28 45.29 45.34 23.05
CA LEU A 28 43.93 45.70 22.62
C LEU A 28 43.53 45.00 21.32
N LEU A 29 44.44 44.90 20.34
CA LEU A 29 44.19 44.15 19.10
C LEU A 29 43.97 42.66 19.38
N GLU A 30 44.83 42.03 20.18
CA GLU A 30 44.69 40.62 20.55
C GLU A 30 43.37 40.37 21.27
N LYS A 31 42.95 41.26 22.16
CA LYS A 31 41.68 41.16 22.89
C LYS A 31 40.47 41.35 21.97
N LEU A 32 40.55 42.25 20.98
CA LEU A 32 39.49 42.44 19.98
C LEU A 32 39.40 41.23 19.05
N ILE A 33 40.52 40.76 18.51
CA ILE A 33 40.56 39.59 17.62
C ILE A 33 40.05 38.36 18.36
N THR A 34 40.53 38.08 19.57
CA THR A 34 40.06 36.92 20.34
C THR A 34 38.58 37.02 20.70
N ARG A 35 38.06 38.22 20.98
CA ARG A 35 36.63 38.43 21.22
C ARG A 35 35.80 38.17 19.97
N ASP A 36 36.21 38.71 18.83
CA ASP A 36 35.47 38.57 17.57
C ASP A 36 35.53 37.12 17.08
N THR A 37 36.68 36.43 17.18
CA THR A 37 36.79 34.99 16.88
C THR A 37 35.86 34.16 17.75
N LYS A 38 35.83 34.41 19.06
CA LYS A 38 34.91 33.71 19.99
C LYS A 38 33.45 34.00 19.65
N ARG A 39 33.15 35.22 19.23
CA ARG A 39 31.79 35.63 18.86
C ARG A 39 31.35 34.96 17.56
N PHE A 40 32.20 34.96 16.53
CA PHE A 40 31.95 34.24 15.28
C PHE A 40 31.81 32.74 15.52
N GLU A 41 32.67 32.13 16.34
CA GLU A 41 32.58 30.72 16.69
C GLU A 41 31.25 30.41 17.41
N SER A 42 30.86 31.24 18.37
CA SER A 42 29.58 31.11 19.08
C SER A 42 28.38 31.30 18.15
N GLU A 43 28.40 32.29 17.26
CA GLU A 43 27.32 32.57 16.31
C GLU A 43 27.22 31.45 15.26
N LEU A 44 28.35 30.96 14.76
CA LEU A 44 28.38 29.85 13.81
C LEU A 44 27.86 28.57 14.44
N LYS A 45 28.25 28.28 15.69
CA LYS A 45 27.77 27.13 16.44
C LYS A 45 26.27 27.23 16.73
N ALA A 46 25.80 28.38 17.21
CA ALA A 46 24.38 28.62 17.44
C ALA A 46 23.56 28.47 16.15
N LYS A 47 24.05 29.01 15.03
CA LYS A 47 23.40 28.88 13.72
C LYS A 47 23.42 27.44 13.21
N SER A 48 24.52 26.72 13.41
CA SER A 48 24.65 25.30 13.07
C SER A 48 23.68 24.46 13.89
N ASP A 49 23.66 24.62 15.21
CA ASP A 49 22.78 23.90 16.12
C ASP A 49 21.30 24.18 15.79
N ALA A 50 20.94 25.45 15.57
CA ALA A 50 19.59 25.83 15.14
C ALA A 50 19.20 25.21 13.78
N THR A 51 20.14 25.14 12.83
CA THR A 51 19.91 24.52 11.52
C THR A 51 19.76 23.00 11.65
N ILE A 52 20.57 22.35 12.49
CA ILE A 52 20.47 20.91 12.77
C ILE A 52 19.13 20.59 13.43
N GLU A 53 18.71 21.36 14.43
CA GLU A 53 17.40 21.18 15.06
C GLU A 53 16.25 21.39 14.06
N HIS A 54 16.35 22.41 13.23
CA HIS A 54 15.36 22.66 12.18
C HIS A 54 15.26 21.48 11.20
N LEU A 55 16.40 21.01 10.66
CA LEU A 55 16.42 19.84 9.76
C LEU A 55 15.89 18.58 10.43
N LYS A 56 16.26 18.35 11.69
CA LYS A 56 15.78 17.20 12.46
C LYS A 56 14.27 17.24 12.63
N ASN A 57 13.71 18.40 12.95
CA ASN A 57 12.27 18.59 13.07
C ASN A 57 11.58 18.39 11.72
N GLU A 58 12.12 18.95 10.63
CA GLU A 58 11.57 18.76 9.29
C GLU A 58 11.58 17.29 8.86
N LEU A 59 12.67 16.56 9.10
CA LEU A 59 12.74 15.12 8.84
C LEU A 59 11.73 14.34 9.68
N GLN A 60 11.61 14.65 10.97
CA GLN A 60 10.62 14.02 11.85
C GLN A 60 9.19 14.26 11.34
N LEU A 61 8.85 15.49 10.95
CA LEU A 61 7.55 15.83 10.37
C LEU A 61 7.29 15.05 9.09
N ARG A 62 8.26 14.99 8.17
CA ARG A 62 8.13 14.20 6.93
C ARG A 62 7.99 12.72 7.20
N THR A 63 8.72 12.16 8.16
CA THR A 63 8.60 10.76 8.57
C THR A 63 7.21 10.48 9.13
N ILE A 64 6.70 11.33 10.02
CA ILE A 64 5.35 11.21 10.59
C ILE A 64 4.30 11.29 9.48
N GLU A 65 4.44 12.26 8.56
CA GLU A 65 3.53 12.40 7.44
C GLU A 65 3.53 11.16 6.53
N HIS A 66 4.71 10.65 6.17
CA HIS A 66 4.84 9.43 5.39
C HIS A 66 4.19 8.25 6.11
N GLN A 67 4.43 8.10 7.42
CA GLN A 67 3.84 7.04 8.22
C GLN A 67 2.32 7.15 8.25
N VAL A 68 1.75 8.33 8.46
CA VAL A 68 0.28 8.54 8.46
C VAL A 68 -0.32 8.26 7.08
N ARG A 69 0.28 8.76 6.01
CA ARG A 69 -0.19 8.52 4.63
C ARG A 69 -0.12 7.03 4.27
N PHE A 70 0.98 6.38 4.63
CA PHE A 70 1.18 4.95 4.42
C PHE A 70 0.15 4.14 5.20
N SER A 71 0.01 4.39 6.51
CA SER A 71 -0.98 3.71 7.35
C SER A 71 -2.40 3.86 6.80
N ARG A 72 -2.82 5.07 6.42
CA ARG A 72 -4.16 5.31 5.84
C ARG A 72 -4.37 4.59 4.51
N LEU A 73 -3.36 4.57 3.64
CA LEU A 73 -3.45 3.86 2.36
C LEU A 73 -3.54 2.35 2.58
N HIS A 74 -2.71 1.80 3.48
CA HIS A 74 -2.73 0.38 3.81
C HIS A 74 -4.04 -0.03 4.49
N GLU A 75 -4.56 0.79 5.39
CA GLU A 75 -5.87 0.58 6.02
C GLU A 75 -6.99 0.59 4.97
N LYS A 76 -6.98 1.56 4.05
CA LYS A 76 -7.99 1.61 2.98
C LYS A 76 -7.90 0.39 2.05
N ARG A 77 -6.68 -0.05 1.71
CA ARG A 77 -6.45 -1.28 0.94
C ARG A 77 -6.98 -2.51 1.66
N ALA A 78 -6.70 -2.65 2.95
CA ALA A 78 -7.18 -3.77 3.76
C ALA A 78 -8.72 -3.82 3.82
N SER A 79 -9.37 -2.67 4.02
CA SER A 79 -10.84 -2.55 3.97
C SER A 79 -11.40 -3.01 2.62
N VAL A 80 -10.85 -2.51 1.52
CA VAL A 80 -11.28 -2.87 0.16
C VAL A 80 -11.10 -4.36 -0.11
N ILE A 81 -9.98 -4.94 0.31
CA ILE A 81 -9.71 -6.38 0.17
C ILE A 81 -10.74 -7.20 0.96
N ALA A 82 -11.02 -6.82 2.20
CA ALA A 82 -11.99 -7.52 3.05
C ALA A 82 -13.41 -7.47 2.46
N GLU A 83 -13.85 -6.30 2.01
CA GLU A 83 -15.16 -6.11 1.38
C GLU A 83 -15.28 -6.88 0.05
N LEU A 84 -14.25 -6.85 -0.80
CA LEU A 84 -14.22 -7.64 -2.03
C LEU A 84 -14.32 -9.13 -1.78
N ASN A 85 -13.57 -9.64 -0.80
CA ASN A 85 -13.62 -11.04 -0.43
C ASN A 85 -15.01 -11.44 0.10
N GLY A 86 -15.67 -10.54 0.84
CA GLY A 86 -17.07 -10.71 1.26
C GLY A 86 -18.03 -10.83 0.07
N HIS A 87 -17.97 -9.88 -0.87
CA HIS A 87 -18.80 -9.93 -2.08
C HIS A 87 -18.51 -11.17 -2.94
N LEU A 88 -17.25 -11.59 -3.06
CA LEU A 88 -16.88 -12.81 -3.76
C LEU A 88 -17.48 -14.04 -3.07
N ALA A 89 -17.41 -14.13 -1.74
CA ALA A 89 -18.01 -15.23 -1.00
C ALA A 89 -19.52 -15.31 -1.21
N GLU A 90 -20.23 -14.17 -1.20
CA GLU A 90 -21.67 -14.12 -1.49
C GLU A 90 -21.99 -14.59 -2.92
N VAL A 91 -21.21 -14.16 -3.92
CA VAL A 91 -21.35 -14.63 -5.31
C VAL A 91 -21.22 -16.15 -5.38
N LEU A 92 -20.22 -16.71 -4.69
CA LEU A 92 -19.96 -18.14 -4.70
C LEU A 92 -21.07 -18.93 -4.02
N TRP A 93 -21.58 -18.46 -2.88
CA TRP A 93 -22.70 -19.09 -2.19
C TRP A 93 -23.99 -19.10 -3.02
N GLU A 94 -24.35 -17.97 -3.63
CA GLU A 94 -25.56 -17.92 -4.46
C GLU A 94 -25.39 -18.72 -5.76
N ALA A 95 -24.20 -18.72 -6.36
CA ALA A 95 -23.91 -19.54 -7.53
C ALA A 95 -23.95 -21.05 -7.19
N GLU A 96 -23.45 -21.45 -6.03
CA GLU A 96 -23.53 -22.82 -5.53
C GLU A 96 -24.97 -23.23 -5.24
N SER A 97 -25.74 -22.39 -4.54
CA SER A 97 -27.16 -22.61 -4.27
C SER A 97 -27.96 -22.80 -5.56
N PHE A 98 -27.65 -22.00 -6.58
CA PHE A 98 -28.27 -22.10 -7.90
C PHE A 98 -27.82 -23.35 -8.67
N LEU A 99 -26.54 -23.67 -8.70
CA LEU A 99 -26.03 -24.80 -9.50
C LEU A 99 -26.13 -26.15 -8.77
N SER A 100 -26.56 -26.18 -7.52
CA SER A 100 -26.75 -27.39 -6.73
C SER A 100 -27.74 -28.38 -7.37
N PRO A 101 -27.33 -29.65 -7.60
CA PRO A 101 -28.23 -30.74 -7.96
C PRO A 101 -29.28 -31.06 -6.88
N MET A 102 -28.96 -30.74 -5.62
CA MET A 102 -29.83 -30.98 -4.48
C MET A 102 -30.71 -29.74 -4.25
N GLN A 103 -32.03 -29.92 -4.24
CA GLN A 103 -33.00 -28.91 -3.80
C GLN A 103 -33.66 -29.37 -2.51
N TRP A 104 -33.57 -28.54 -1.46
CA TRP A 104 -34.19 -28.85 -0.17
C TRP A 104 -35.63 -28.32 -0.10
N VAL A 105 -36.47 -28.97 0.70
CA VAL A 105 -37.86 -28.54 0.90
C VAL A 105 -37.87 -27.15 1.55
N GLY A 106 -38.59 -26.21 0.95
CA GLY A 106 -38.69 -24.82 1.43
C GLY A 106 -37.66 -23.87 0.82
N GLU A 107 -36.78 -24.35 -0.07
CA GLU A 107 -35.88 -23.46 -0.81
C GLU A 107 -36.62 -22.63 -1.88
N PRO A 108 -36.07 -21.46 -2.25
CA PRO A 108 -36.59 -20.67 -3.34
C PRO A 108 -36.59 -21.46 -4.66
N PRO A 109 -37.55 -21.16 -5.56
CA PRO A 109 -37.57 -21.77 -6.89
C PRO A 109 -36.30 -21.41 -7.67
N GLN A 110 -35.97 -22.26 -8.65
CA GLN A 110 -34.73 -22.15 -9.42
C GLN A 110 -34.55 -20.80 -10.14
N GLU A 111 -35.65 -20.19 -10.59
CA GLU A 111 -35.64 -18.85 -11.20
C GLU A 111 -35.23 -17.75 -10.21
N GLU A 112 -35.69 -17.85 -8.96
CA GLU A 112 -35.32 -16.91 -7.91
C GLU A 112 -33.85 -17.07 -7.51
N LYS A 113 -33.37 -18.32 -7.38
CA LYS A 113 -31.95 -18.59 -7.15
C LYS A 113 -31.06 -18.02 -8.28
N HIS A 114 -31.46 -18.19 -9.54
CA HIS A 114 -30.76 -17.60 -10.68
C HIS A 114 -30.70 -16.06 -10.59
N ARG A 115 -31.85 -15.43 -10.27
CA ARG A 115 -31.93 -13.97 -10.09
C ARG A 115 -31.02 -13.49 -8.97
N ASN A 116 -30.99 -14.19 -7.84
CA ASN A 116 -30.15 -13.84 -6.69
C ASN A 116 -28.66 -13.94 -7.06
N ALA A 117 -28.24 -15.04 -7.70
CA ALA A 117 -26.86 -15.19 -8.18
C ALA A 117 -26.45 -14.08 -9.16
N MET A 118 -27.33 -13.72 -10.11
CA MET A 118 -27.07 -12.64 -11.06
C MET A 118 -26.99 -11.26 -10.38
N ASN A 119 -27.82 -11.01 -9.36
CA ASN A 119 -27.75 -9.78 -8.57
C ASN A 119 -26.44 -9.67 -7.80
N LYS A 120 -26.01 -10.74 -7.14
CA LYS A 120 -24.72 -10.77 -6.42
C LYS A 120 -23.53 -10.60 -7.34
N LEU A 121 -23.55 -11.21 -8.53
CA LEU A 121 -22.55 -10.97 -9.57
C LEU A 121 -22.50 -9.49 -9.97
N ALA A 122 -23.65 -8.85 -10.19
CA ALA A 122 -23.72 -7.45 -10.54
C ALA A 122 -23.21 -6.52 -9.41
N GLU A 123 -23.55 -6.83 -8.15
CA GLU A 123 -23.03 -6.12 -6.97
C GLU A 123 -21.51 -6.22 -6.88
N PHE A 124 -20.96 -7.43 -7.03
CA PHE A 124 -19.52 -7.67 -7.04
C PHE A 124 -18.81 -6.85 -8.13
N PHE A 125 -19.25 -6.92 -9.38
CA PHE A 125 -18.59 -6.18 -10.48
C PHE A 125 -18.67 -4.66 -10.27
N ARG A 126 -19.81 -4.14 -9.79
CA ARG A 126 -19.95 -2.71 -9.47
C ARG A 126 -19.00 -2.27 -8.36
N PHE A 127 -18.82 -3.09 -7.33
CA PHE A 127 -17.88 -2.78 -6.25
C PHE A 127 -16.44 -2.87 -6.76
N PHE A 128 -16.10 -3.93 -7.48
CA PHE A 128 -14.78 -4.17 -8.05
C PHE A 128 -14.32 -3.04 -8.97
N ASP A 129 -15.12 -2.65 -9.95
CA ASP A 129 -14.75 -1.59 -10.90
C ASP A 129 -14.47 -0.25 -10.21
N LYS A 130 -15.21 0.06 -9.14
CA LYS A 130 -15.03 1.30 -8.36
C LYS A 130 -13.75 1.29 -7.51
N HIS A 131 -13.27 0.12 -7.11
CA HIS A 131 -12.20 -0.01 -6.13
C HIS A 131 -10.92 -0.64 -6.68
N ARG A 132 -10.88 -1.05 -7.95
CA ARG A 132 -9.71 -1.68 -8.58
C ARG A 132 -8.41 -0.88 -8.45
N ILE A 133 -8.47 0.45 -8.34
CA ILE A 133 -7.30 1.32 -8.18
C ILE A 133 -6.49 1.03 -6.89
N TYR A 134 -7.13 0.41 -5.90
CA TYR A 134 -6.48 0.08 -4.63
C TYR A 134 -5.72 -1.25 -4.68
N LEU A 135 -5.88 -2.05 -5.73
CA LEU A 135 -5.34 -3.40 -5.84
C LEU A 135 -4.20 -3.46 -6.88
N PRO A 136 -3.27 -4.41 -6.73
CA PRO A 136 -2.35 -4.81 -7.81
C PRO A 136 -3.11 -5.27 -9.06
N ILE A 137 -2.49 -5.11 -10.23
CA ILE A 137 -3.10 -5.45 -11.51
C ILE A 137 -3.29 -6.96 -11.65
N GLU A 138 -2.33 -7.75 -11.17
CA GLU A 138 -2.35 -9.21 -11.26
C GLU A 138 -3.52 -9.79 -10.47
N LEU A 139 -3.76 -9.24 -9.27
CA LEU A 139 -4.89 -9.62 -8.43
C LEU A 139 -6.24 -9.21 -9.05
N CYS A 140 -6.28 -8.05 -9.73
CA CYS A 140 -7.48 -7.64 -10.48
C CYS A 140 -7.80 -8.64 -11.60
N GLU A 141 -6.78 -9.08 -12.34
CA GLU A 141 -6.95 -10.07 -13.41
C GLU A 141 -7.46 -11.40 -12.86
N SER A 142 -6.83 -11.93 -11.80
CA SER A 142 -7.25 -13.16 -11.12
C SER A 142 -8.70 -13.08 -10.59
N LEU A 143 -9.06 -11.96 -9.94
CA LEU A 143 -10.42 -11.70 -9.45
C LEU A 143 -11.45 -11.69 -10.59
N GLN A 144 -11.14 -10.96 -11.64
CA GLN A 144 -12.02 -10.81 -12.79
C GLN A 144 -12.20 -12.14 -13.52
N GLU A 145 -11.12 -12.91 -13.69
CA GLU A 145 -11.18 -14.22 -14.32
C GLU A 145 -12.08 -15.17 -13.52
N LEU A 146 -11.89 -15.28 -12.21
CA LEU A 146 -12.71 -16.12 -11.34
C LEU A 146 -14.20 -15.71 -11.41
N ALA A 147 -14.50 -14.42 -11.26
CA ALA A 147 -15.87 -13.93 -11.30
C ALA A 147 -16.52 -14.15 -12.68
N MET A 148 -15.77 -14.01 -13.77
CA MET A 148 -16.23 -14.27 -15.12
C MET A 148 -16.48 -15.76 -15.39
N GLN A 149 -15.64 -16.66 -14.84
CA GLN A 149 -15.87 -18.10 -14.90
C GLN A 149 -17.18 -18.47 -14.21
N VAL A 150 -17.39 -18.01 -12.97
CA VAL A 150 -18.64 -18.24 -12.22
C VAL A 150 -19.84 -17.71 -12.99
N ARG A 151 -19.77 -16.46 -13.46
CA ARG A 151 -20.84 -15.84 -14.26
C ARG A 151 -21.21 -16.65 -15.49
N ARG A 152 -20.22 -17.21 -16.19
CA ARG A 152 -20.45 -18.03 -17.39
C ARG A 152 -21.30 -19.25 -17.07
N HIS A 153 -20.99 -19.97 -16.00
CA HIS A 153 -21.76 -21.15 -15.59
C HIS A 153 -23.18 -20.79 -15.14
N VAL A 154 -23.32 -19.71 -14.37
CA VAL A 154 -24.64 -19.19 -13.95
C VAL A 154 -25.50 -18.83 -15.17
N ILE A 155 -24.96 -18.14 -16.16
CA ILE A 155 -25.70 -17.77 -17.38
C ILE A 155 -26.02 -19.00 -18.23
N ASN A 156 -25.03 -19.89 -18.44
CA ASN A 156 -25.18 -21.06 -19.31
C ASN A 156 -26.30 -22.00 -18.84
N PHE A 157 -26.46 -22.19 -17.52
CA PHE A 157 -27.60 -22.93 -17.00
C PHE A 157 -28.86 -22.06 -16.90
N GLY A 158 -28.70 -20.78 -16.53
CA GLY A 158 -29.76 -19.79 -16.36
C GLY A 158 -30.69 -19.63 -17.56
N VAL A 159 -30.18 -19.78 -18.79
CA VAL A 159 -31.02 -19.72 -20.00
C VAL A 159 -32.10 -20.80 -20.04
N TYR A 160 -31.87 -21.95 -19.40
CA TYR A 160 -32.80 -23.08 -19.39
C TYR A 160 -33.83 -23.02 -18.26
N VAL A 161 -33.62 -22.16 -17.27
CA VAL A 161 -34.45 -22.09 -16.05
C VAL A 161 -35.90 -21.66 -16.34
N LYS A 162 -36.12 -20.96 -17.46
CA LYS A 162 -37.44 -20.48 -17.88
C LYS A 162 -38.27 -21.53 -18.64
N PHE A 163 -37.69 -22.69 -18.94
CA PHE A 163 -38.33 -23.74 -19.72
C PHE A 163 -38.65 -24.94 -18.83
N ASP A 164 -39.92 -25.36 -18.87
CA ASP A 164 -40.34 -26.60 -18.24
C ASP A 164 -39.76 -27.80 -19.00
N ASP A 165 -39.31 -28.82 -18.26
CA ASP A 165 -38.70 -30.02 -18.86
C ASP A 165 -39.65 -30.77 -19.79
N VAL A 166 -40.96 -30.60 -19.62
CA VAL A 166 -41.98 -31.20 -20.49
C VAL A 166 -42.01 -30.53 -21.87
N THR A 167 -41.57 -29.28 -21.97
CA THR A 167 -41.57 -28.50 -23.22
C THR A 167 -40.29 -28.68 -24.05
N LEU A 168 -39.26 -29.28 -23.47
CA LEU A 168 -37.96 -29.45 -24.11
C LEU A 168 -37.87 -30.78 -24.89
N ASN A 169 -37.39 -30.69 -26.14
CA ASN A 169 -36.99 -31.87 -26.89
C ASN A 169 -35.74 -32.52 -26.26
N ASP A 170 -35.46 -33.76 -26.63
CA ASP A 170 -34.37 -34.55 -26.03
C ASP A 170 -33.00 -33.90 -26.18
N HIS A 171 -32.73 -33.25 -27.32
CA HIS A 171 -31.47 -32.56 -27.56
C HIS A 171 -31.29 -31.35 -26.62
N THR A 172 -32.31 -30.52 -26.46
CA THR A 172 -32.26 -29.35 -25.57
C THR A 172 -32.22 -29.78 -24.09
N ARG A 173 -32.89 -30.87 -23.73
CA ARG A 173 -32.80 -31.47 -22.39
C ARG A 173 -31.38 -31.92 -22.08
N ALA A 174 -30.72 -32.60 -23.02
CA ALA A 174 -29.32 -33.01 -22.89
C ALA A 174 -28.37 -31.79 -22.77
N GLN A 175 -28.63 -30.70 -23.49
CA GLN A 175 -27.85 -29.46 -23.35
C GLN A 175 -28.05 -28.78 -21.99
N LYS A 176 -29.28 -28.76 -21.47
CA LYS A 176 -29.58 -28.25 -20.11
C LYS A 176 -28.84 -29.04 -19.05
N GLU A 177 -28.92 -30.37 -19.10
CA GLU A 177 -28.25 -31.26 -18.16
C GLU A 177 -26.73 -31.12 -18.24
N LYS A 178 -26.18 -31.03 -19.45
CA LYS A 178 -24.75 -30.76 -19.67
C LYS A 178 -24.33 -29.43 -19.04
N ALA A 179 -25.05 -28.35 -19.29
CA ALA A 179 -24.74 -27.02 -18.74
C ALA A 179 -24.83 -27.02 -17.19
N TRP A 180 -25.78 -27.76 -16.63
CA TRP A 180 -25.93 -27.91 -15.20
C TRP A 180 -24.75 -28.67 -14.57
N ASN A 181 -24.42 -29.83 -15.11
CA ASN A 181 -23.31 -30.66 -14.62
C ASN A 181 -21.96 -29.93 -14.74
N GLU A 182 -21.68 -29.30 -15.89
CA GLU A 182 -20.47 -28.50 -16.08
C GLU A 182 -20.39 -27.32 -15.10
N GLY A 183 -21.53 -26.67 -14.83
CA GLY A 183 -21.61 -25.60 -13.84
C GLY A 183 -21.35 -26.07 -12.42
N TRP A 184 -21.94 -27.20 -12.03
CA TRP A 184 -21.73 -27.79 -10.72
C TRP A 184 -20.29 -28.24 -10.50
N ASP A 185 -19.71 -28.94 -11.48
CA ASP A 185 -18.32 -29.40 -11.44
C ASP A 185 -17.36 -28.22 -11.33
N ALA A 186 -17.60 -27.13 -12.08
CA ALA A 186 -16.80 -25.92 -11.97
C ALA A 186 -16.86 -25.30 -10.56
N ILE A 187 -18.06 -25.17 -9.98
CA ILE A 187 -18.25 -24.62 -8.63
C ILE A 187 -17.60 -25.51 -7.55
N LYS A 188 -17.63 -26.83 -7.71
CA LYS A 188 -17.11 -27.77 -6.70
C LYS A 188 -15.62 -28.05 -6.82
N ILE A 189 -15.05 -27.95 -8.02
CA ILE A 189 -13.68 -28.39 -8.28
C ILE A 189 -12.77 -27.21 -8.61
N GLN A 190 -13.14 -26.41 -9.61
CA GLN A 190 -12.24 -25.40 -10.19
C GLN A 190 -12.25 -24.11 -9.36
N VAL A 191 -13.44 -23.63 -9.02
CA VAL A 191 -13.65 -22.37 -8.29
C VAL A 191 -13.02 -22.35 -6.90
N PRO A 192 -13.05 -23.43 -6.09
CA PRO A 192 -12.39 -23.43 -4.78
C PRO A 192 -10.86 -23.32 -4.86
N GLN A 193 -10.25 -23.90 -5.90
CA GLN A 193 -8.81 -23.79 -6.13
C GLN A 193 -8.41 -22.35 -6.47
N ALA A 194 -9.10 -21.74 -7.42
CA ALA A 194 -8.90 -20.35 -7.81
C ALA A 194 -9.16 -19.38 -6.65
N ARG A 195 -10.25 -19.60 -5.88
CA ARG A 195 -10.53 -18.85 -4.65
C ARG A 195 -9.39 -18.96 -3.64
N THR A 196 -8.86 -20.16 -3.40
CA THR A 196 -7.78 -20.37 -2.43
C THR A 196 -6.50 -19.64 -2.84
N ALA A 197 -6.15 -19.68 -4.13
CA ALA A 197 -5.00 -18.93 -4.66
C ALA A 197 -5.17 -17.42 -4.40
N LEU A 198 -6.36 -16.91 -4.68
CA LEU A 198 -6.72 -15.50 -4.51
C LEU A 198 -6.70 -15.05 -3.04
N GLU A 199 -7.26 -15.85 -2.14
CA GLU A 199 -7.20 -15.58 -0.69
C GLU A 199 -5.75 -15.54 -0.18
N ASN A 200 -4.85 -16.34 -0.77
CA ASN A 200 -3.43 -16.28 -0.42
C ASN A 200 -2.78 -14.99 -0.91
N GLU A 201 -3.10 -14.52 -2.11
CA GLU A 201 -2.64 -13.21 -2.60
C GLU A 201 -3.13 -12.07 -1.68
N PHE A 202 -4.40 -12.10 -1.26
CA PHE A 202 -4.93 -11.16 -0.26
C PHE A 202 -4.16 -11.22 1.06
N ARG A 203 -3.90 -12.42 1.59
CA ARG A 203 -3.10 -12.59 2.83
C ARG A 203 -1.70 -11.99 2.71
N VAL A 204 -1.05 -12.18 1.56
CA VAL A 204 0.27 -11.57 1.29
C VAL A 204 0.19 -10.05 1.30
N LEU A 205 -0.83 -9.46 0.66
CA LEU A 205 -1.03 -8.01 0.66
C LEU A 205 -1.34 -7.43 2.04
N LEU A 206 -1.94 -8.22 2.93
CA LEU A 206 -2.22 -7.86 4.32
C LEU A 206 -0.99 -8.04 5.24
N GLY A 207 0.16 -8.47 4.71
CA GLY A 207 1.41 -8.57 5.45
C GLY A 207 1.72 -9.96 6.00
N GLN A 208 0.99 -11.00 5.59
CA GLN A 208 1.40 -12.37 5.88
C GLN A 208 2.60 -12.73 4.98
N ALA A 209 3.69 -13.24 5.57
CA ALA A 209 4.83 -13.71 4.78
C ALA A 209 4.35 -14.76 3.76
N ALA A 210 4.68 -14.57 2.48
CA ALA A 210 4.26 -15.47 1.41
C ALA A 210 4.58 -16.91 1.78
N ASN A 211 3.56 -17.77 1.84
CA ASN A 211 3.73 -19.17 2.21
C ASN A 211 4.37 -19.90 1.02
N PRO A 212 5.66 -20.31 1.08
CA PRO A 212 6.40 -20.79 -0.10
C PRO A 212 5.92 -22.16 -0.62
N SER A 213 4.99 -22.81 0.08
CA SER A 213 4.59 -24.20 -0.15
C SER A 213 3.69 -24.42 -1.38
N LEU A 214 3.13 -23.36 -1.98
CA LEU A 214 2.25 -23.48 -3.17
C LEU A 214 2.87 -22.97 -4.48
N GLN A 215 4.01 -22.25 -4.44
CA GLN A 215 4.71 -21.87 -5.68
C GLN A 215 5.37 -23.06 -6.41
N ARG A 216 5.50 -24.23 -5.75
CA ARG A 216 6.09 -25.43 -6.37
C ARG A 216 5.12 -26.28 -7.21
N THR A 217 3.81 -26.07 -7.13
CA THR A 217 2.86 -26.88 -7.90
C THR A 217 2.56 -26.31 -9.30
N ALA A 218 2.94 -25.05 -9.57
CA ALA A 218 2.73 -24.42 -10.88
C ALA A 218 3.90 -24.57 -11.87
N SER A 219 5.07 -25.06 -11.43
CA SER A 219 6.28 -25.17 -12.28
C SER A 219 6.81 -26.60 -12.46
N GLY A 220 6.06 -27.62 -12.04
CA GLY A 220 6.48 -29.03 -12.07
C GLY A 220 5.54 -29.90 -12.90
N GLY A 221 5.37 -29.57 -14.18
CA GLY A 221 4.53 -30.32 -15.12
C GLY A 221 4.98 -30.09 -16.56
N ARG A 222 6.19 -30.56 -16.88
CA ARG A 222 6.62 -30.88 -18.24
C ARG A 222 7.31 -32.22 -18.22
#